data_AF-A0A2V5X5H4-F1
#
_entry.id   AF-A0A2V5X5H4-F1
#
_cell.length_a   1.000
_cell.length_b   1.000
_cell.length_c   1.000
_cell.angle_alpha   90.00
_cell.angle_beta   90.00
_cell.angle_gamma   90.00
#
_symmetry.space_group_name_H-M   'P 1'
#
loop_
_entity.id
_entity.type
_entity.pdbx_description
1 polymer ?
#
loop_
_entity_poly.entity_id
_entity_poly.type
_entity_poly.pdbx_seq_one_letter_code
_entity_poly.pdbx_strand_id
1 'polypeptide(L)'
;MRTAVKERPTKAVRVKRGLEKEREKLFAKLQEINHAIQEADTEPAKSEKLTLAKLRSALGWSRNQLAYVMNASDRAIVNWERGDPISPVYAAKLREIQSVYNELKQLMKPGEIGSWLLSETEEFEGRTPGDLISKGETGRLWASLFYLRSGMPD
;
A
#
# COMPACT_ATOMS: atom_id res chain seq x y z
N MET A 1 50.04 28.82 31.02
CA MET A 1 48.58 28.65 30.89
C MET A 1 48.20 28.74 29.42
N ARG A 2 47.74 27.65 28.79
CA ARG A 2 47.29 27.66 27.38
C ARG A 2 45.80 28.00 27.35
N THR A 3 45.45 29.15 26.77
CA THR A 3 44.06 29.56 26.55
C THR A 3 43.55 28.98 25.23
N ALA A 4 42.53 28.13 25.30
CA ALA A 4 41.87 27.56 24.14
C ALA A 4 41.00 28.63 23.46
N VAL A 5 41.42 29.10 22.28
CA VAL A 5 40.59 29.94 21.40
C VAL A 5 39.48 29.06 20.83
N LYS A 6 38.26 29.22 21.34
CA LYS A 6 37.05 28.61 20.76
C LYS A 6 36.78 29.27 19.41
N GLU A 7 37.13 28.60 18.32
CA GLU A 7 36.77 28.99 16.97
C GLU A 7 35.24 29.10 16.82
N ARG A 8 34.75 30.26 16.38
CA ARG A 8 33.32 30.49 16.17
C ARG A 8 32.91 29.82 14.86
N PRO A 9 31.86 28.98 14.83
CA PRO A 9 31.44 28.30 13.61
C PRO A 9 30.98 29.31 12.55
N THR A 10 31.41 29.11 11.30
CA THR A 10 31.11 29.94 10.14
C THR A 10 29.60 30.03 9.88
N LYS A 11 29.16 31.13 9.24
CA LYS A 11 27.74 31.42 8.96
C LYS A 11 27.04 30.24 8.26
N ALA A 12 27.73 29.54 7.35
CA ALA A 12 27.22 28.36 6.65
C ALA A 12 26.91 27.17 7.57
N VAL A 13 27.74 26.92 8.59
CA VAL A 13 27.53 25.83 9.57
C VAL A 13 26.30 26.10 10.44
N ARG A 14 26.05 27.36 10.79
CA ARG A 14 24.85 27.77 11.54
C ARG A 14 23.57 27.61 10.72
N VAL A 15 23.61 27.99 9.44
CA VAL A 15 22.47 27.84 8.52
C VAL A 15 22.16 26.36 8.28
N LYS A 16 23.17 25.53 8.01
CA LYS A 16 22.99 24.08 7.83
C LYS A 16 22.32 23.42 9.05
N ARG A 17 22.79 23.76 10.26
CA ARG A 17 22.22 23.26 11.51
C ARG A 17 20.78 23.74 11.75
N GLY A 18 20.42 24.93 11.25
CA GLY A 18 19.05 25.43 11.27
C GLY A 18 18.13 24.61 10.38
N LEU A 19 18.56 24.33 9.14
CA LEU A 19 17.81 23.51 8.18
C LEU A 19 17.67 22.06 8.63
N GLU A 20 18.68 21.48 9.28
CA GLU A 20 18.60 20.12 9.85
C GLU A 20 17.56 20.02 10.96
N LYS A 21 17.47 21.02 11.84
CA LYS A 21 16.43 21.10 12.87
C LYS A 21 15.04 21.27 12.28
N GLU A 22 14.92 22.08 11.23
CA GLU A 22 13.65 22.29 10.54
C GLU A 22 13.19 21.02 9.83
N ARG A 23 14.12 20.30 9.18
CA ARG A 23 13.87 18.97 8.61
C ARG A 23 13.39 17.98 9.67
N GLU A 24 14.04 17.92 10.83
CA GLU A 24 13.67 17.03 11.93
C GLU A 24 12.26 17.35 12.46
N LYS A 25 11.95 18.64 12.61
CA LYS A 25 10.62 19.10 12.98
C LYS A 25 9.54 18.72 11.96
N LEU A 26 9.84 18.87 10.66
CA LEU A 26 8.93 18.46 9.60
C LEU A 26 8.73 16.94 9.57
N PHE A 27 9.77 16.16 9.84
CA PHE A 27 9.69 14.71 9.96
C PHE A 27 8.78 14.27 11.12
N ALA A 28 8.94 14.88 12.29
CA ALA A 28 8.08 14.61 13.44
C ALA A 28 6.61 14.94 13.13
N LYS A 29 6.36 16.09 12.50
CA LYS A 29 5.00 16.49 12.09
C LYS A 29 4.40 15.56 11.05
N LEU A 30 5.20 15.05 10.12
CA LEU A 30 4.76 14.06 9.14
C LEU A 30 4.40 12.72 9.82
N GLN A 31 5.15 12.31 10.84
CA GLN A 31 4.82 11.12 11.63
C GLN A 31 3.52 11.29 12.41
N GLU A 32 3.29 12.45 13.02
CA GLU A 32 2.02 12.77 13.70
C GLU A 32 0.84 12.74 12.73
N ILE A 33 0.96 13.35 11.53
CA ILE A 33 -0.09 13.32 10.51
C ILE A 33 -0.37 11.87 10.06
N ASN A 34 0.69 11.09 9.83
CA ASN A 34 0.52 9.68 9.48
C ASN A 34 -0.17 8.90 10.61
N HIS A 35 0.13 9.19 11.87
CA HIS A 35 -0.52 8.55 13.01
C HIS A 35 -1.99 8.93 13.10
N ALA A 36 -2.33 10.21 12.99
CA ALA A 36 -3.72 10.69 13.02
C ALA A 36 -4.57 10.11 11.89
N ILE A 37 -4.00 9.92 10.69
CA ILE A 37 -4.69 9.21 9.59
C ILE A 37 -4.96 7.75 9.95
N GLN A 38 -4.02 7.07 10.62
CA GLN A 38 -4.23 5.69 11.07
C GLN A 38 -5.28 5.59 12.18
N GLU A 39 -5.31 6.56 13.10
CA GLU A 39 -6.32 6.63 14.17
C GLU A 39 -7.73 6.94 13.62
N ALA A 40 -7.83 7.81 12.62
CA ALA A 40 -9.10 8.15 11.97
C ALA A 40 -9.68 6.98 11.15
N ASP A 41 -8.83 6.06 10.67
CA ASP A 41 -9.23 4.83 9.95
C ASP A 41 -9.76 3.72 10.89
N THR A 42 -9.68 3.89 12.23
CA THR A 42 -10.02 2.86 13.22
C THR A 42 -11.38 3.06 13.90
N GLU A 43 -12.50 2.83 13.19
CA GLU A 43 -13.79 2.30 13.71
C GLU A 43 -14.84 2.16 12.56
N PRO A 44 -15.56 1.02 12.37
CA PRO A 44 -15.24 -0.38 12.60
C PRO A 44 -15.31 -1.21 11.29
N ALA A 45 -14.17 -1.68 10.80
CA ALA A 45 -13.99 -3.01 10.21
C ALA A 45 -12.49 -3.29 10.24
N LYS A 46 -12.04 -4.17 11.14
CA LYS A 46 -10.63 -4.52 11.32
C LYS A 46 -10.07 -5.20 10.07
N SER A 47 -9.70 -4.41 9.07
CA SER A 47 -8.75 -4.80 8.05
C SER A 47 -7.36 -4.64 8.65
N GLU A 48 -6.80 -5.71 9.22
CA GLU A 48 -5.37 -5.76 9.54
C GLU A 48 -4.59 -5.33 8.29
N LYS A 49 -3.91 -4.18 8.32
CA LYS A 49 -3.09 -3.69 7.20
C LYS A 49 -1.94 -4.68 7.02
N LEU A 50 -2.09 -5.65 6.12
CA LEU A 50 -1.05 -6.63 5.86
C LEU A 50 0.13 -5.93 5.18
N THR A 51 1.34 -6.25 5.63
CA THR A 51 2.55 -5.93 4.87
C THR A 51 2.44 -6.57 3.48
N LEU A 52 3.09 -5.98 2.47
CA LEU A 52 3.10 -6.50 1.09
C LEU A 52 3.37 -8.02 1.02
N ALA A 53 4.38 -8.50 1.75
CA ALA A 53 4.75 -9.91 1.79
C ALA A 53 3.66 -10.82 2.41
N LYS A 54 2.99 -10.34 3.47
CA LYS A 54 1.87 -11.04 4.10
C LYS A 54 0.66 -11.11 3.15
N LEU A 55 0.31 -10.02 2.49
CA LEU A 55 -0.80 -10.00 1.52
C LEU A 55 -0.52 -10.95 0.36
N ARG A 56 0.69 -10.90 -0.21
CA ARG A 56 1.11 -11.83 -1.27
C ARG A 56 0.97 -13.29 -0.82
N SER A 57 1.44 -13.60 0.39
CA SER A 57 1.37 -14.95 0.94
C SER A 57 -0.08 -15.39 1.21
N ALA A 58 -0.92 -14.47 1.69
CA ALA A 58 -2.34 -14.71 1.94
C ALA A 58 -3.13 -14.96 0.64
N LEU A 59 -2.69 -14.38 -0.47
CA LEU A 59 -3.20 -14.62 -1.82
C LEU A 59 -2.55 -15.84 -2.51
N GLY A 60 -1.57 -16.50 -1.89
CA GLY A 60 -0.85 -17.59 -2.53
C GLY A 60 -0.10 -17.19 -3.80
N TRP A 61 0.19 -15.90 -3.98
CA TRP A 61 0.83 -15.38 -5.19
C TRP A 61 2.35 -15.49 -5.14
N SER A 62 2.94 -15.74 -6.31
CA SER A 62 4.35 -15.47 -6.57
C SER A 62 4.63 -13.97 -6.62
N ARG A 63 5.91 -13.57 -6.51
CA ARG A 63 6.29 -12.15 -6.67
C ARG A 63 5.96 -11.62 -8.07
N ASN A 64 6.10 -12.46 -9.10
CA ASN A 64 5.76 -12.09 -10.47
C ASN A 64 4.27 -11.79 -10.64
N GLN A 65 3.39 -12.60 -10.05
CA GLN A 65 1.95 -12.33 -10.06
C GLN A 65 1.61 -11.03 -9.32
N LEU A 66 2.23 -10.79 -8.15
CA LEU A 66 2.03 -9.53 -7.45
C LEU A 66 2.57 -8.34 -8.26
N ALA A 67 3.73 -8.46 -8.89
CA ALA A 67 4.32 -7.43 -9.74
C ALA A 67 3.39 -7.08 -10.91
N TYR A 68 2.79 -8.10 -11.54
CA TYR A 68 1.83 -7.97 -12.62
C TYR A 68 0.59 -7.16 -12.19
N VAL A 69 -0.06 -7.56 -11.10
CA VAL A 69 -1.27 -6.88 -10.58
C VAL A 69 -0.94 -5.46 -10.09
N MET A 70 0.22 -5.28 -9.45
CA MET A 70 0.67 -3.97 -9.01
C MET A 70 1.07 -3.05 -10.17
N ASN A 71 1.29 -3.58 -11.38
CA ASN A 71 1.95 -2.90 -12.49
C ASN A 71 3.31 -2.31 -12.05
N ALA A 72 4.12 -3.14 -11.42
CA ALA A 72 5.44 -2.82 -10.87
C ALA A 72 6.49 -3.80 -11.38
N SER A 73 7.76 -3.43 -11.28
CA SER A 73 8.85 -4.39 -11.57
C SER A 73 9.02 -5.39 -10.43
N ASP A 74 9.47 -6.61 -10.73
CA ASP A 74 9.81 -7.61 -9.70
C ASP A 74 10.86 -7.07 -8.71
N ARG A 75 11.82 -6.29 -9.20
CA ARG A 75 12.80 -5.57 -8.36
C ARG A 75 12.13 -4.64 -7.36
N ALA A 76 11.10 -3.90 -7.77
CA ALA A 76 10.35 -3.03 -6.87
C ALA A 76 9.63 -3.84 -5.79
N ILE A 77 9.01 -4.97 -6.15
CA ILE A 77 8.38 -5.88 -5.18
C ILE A 77 9.40 -6.36 -4.14
N VAL A 78 10.57 -6.83 -4.57
CA VAL A 78 11.64 -7.29 -3.66
C VAL A 78 12.09 -6.18 -2.72
N ASN A 79 12.30 -4.97 -3.23
CA ASN A 79 12.72 -3.82 -2.44
C ASN A 79 11.66 -3.45 -1.39
N TRP A 80 10.39 -3.39 -1.79
CA TRP A 80 9.29 -3.07 -0.88
C TRP A 80 9.05 -4.15 0.18
N GLU A 81 9.22 -5.44 -0.16
CA GLU A 81 9.18 -6.53 0.83
C GLU A 81 10.32 -6.43 1.85
N ARG A 82 11.45 -5.79 1.51
CA ARG A 82 12.59 -5.53 2.40
C ARG A 82 12.43 -4.27 3.27
N GLY A 83 11.38 -3.49 3.04
CA GLY A 83 11.08 -2.27 3.81
C GLY A 83 11.46 -0.96 3.11
N ASP A 84 11.84 -0.99 1.83
CA ASP A 84 12.02 0.24 1.06
C ASP A 84 10.68 1.00 0.96
N PRO A 85 10.70 2.35 0.99
CA PRO A 85 9.49 3.14 0.92
C PRO A 85 8.73 2.91 -0.39
N ILE A 86 7.42 2.69 -0.27
CA ILE A 86 6.49 2.57 -1.39
C ILE A 86 5.97 3.97 -1.73
N SER A 87 5.92 4.34 -3.01
CA SER A 87 5.34 5.62 -3.41
C SER A 87 3.83 5.67 -3.08
N PRO A 88 3.24 6.86 -2.87
CA PRO A 88 1.82 6.98 -2.53
C PRO A 88 0.87 6.28 -3.52
N VAL A 89 1.21 6.29 -4.81
CA VAL A 89 0.43 5.65 -5.88
C VAL A 89 0.37 4.14 -5.69
N TYR A 90 1.53 3.49 -5.48
CA TYR A 90 1.58 2.04 -5.23
C TYR A 90 1.02 1.67 -3.86
N ALA A 91 1.16 2.54 -2.85
CA ALA A 91 0.55 2.34 -1.54
C ALA A 91 -0.98 2.41 -1.60
N ALA A 92 -1.56 3.24 -2.48
CA ALA A 92 -3.00 3.24 -2.75
C ALA A 92 -3.44 1.93 -3.41
N LYS A 93 -2.74 1.50 -4.47
CA LYS A 93 -3.04 0.23 -5.13
C LYS A 93 -2.93 -0.99 -4.20
N LEU A 94 -1.92 -1.02 -3.33
CA LEU A 94 -1.79 -2.06 -2.31
C LEU A 94 -3.00 -2.09 -1.36
N ARG A 95 -3.49 -0.92 -0.95
CA ARG A 95 -4.70 -0.81 -0.13
C ARG A 95 -5.93 -1.30 -0.88
N GLU A 96 -6.06 -1.01 -2.17
CA GLU A 96 -7.15 -1.54 -3.00
C GLU A 96 -7.15 -3.07 -3.04
N ILE A 97 -6.00 -3.69 -3.30
CA ILE A 97 -5.88 -5.16 -3.29
C ILE A 97 -6.25 -5.72 -1.93
N GLN A 98 -5.79 -5.08 -0.84
CA GLN A 98 -6.13 -5.49 0.52
C GLN A 98 -7.64 -5.40 0.79
N SER A 99 -8.29 -4.32 0.37
CA SER A 99 -9.73 -4.14 0.54
C SER A 99 -10.52 -5.19 -0.23
N VAL A 100 -10.17 -5.42 -1.50
CA VAL A 100 -10.78 -6.48 -2.33
C VAL A 100 -10.62 -7.84 -1.66
N TYR A 101 -9.41 -8.17 -1.20
CA TYR A 101 -9.14 -9.41 -0.48
C TYR A 101 -10.02 -9.56 0.75
N ASN A 102 -10.15 -8.51 1.58
CA ASN A 102 -10.96 -8.57 2.79
C ASN A 102 -12.45 -8.76 2.52
N GLU A 103 -12.96 -8.19 1.43
CA GLU A 103 -14.36 -8.36 1.06
C GLU A 103 -14.62 -9.74 0.45
N LEU A 104 -13.73 -10.22 -0.41
CA LEU A 104 -13.81 -11.59 -0.94
C LEU A 104 -13.71 -12.65 0.16
N LYS A 105 -12.96 -12.40 1.25
CA LYS A 105 -12.91 -13.31 2.41
C LYS A 105 -14.24 -13.53 3.10
N GLN A 106 -15.19 -12.62 2.93
CA GLN A 106 -16.55 -12.78 3.47
C GLN A 106 -17.43 -13.67 2.57
N LEU A 107 -17.05 -13.84 1.31
CA LEU A 107 -17.85 -14.52 0.28
C LEU A 107 -17.27 -15.89 -0.10
N MET A 108 -15.95 -16.07 -0.01
CA MET A 108 -15.26 -17.31 -0.40
C MET A 108 -14.08 -17.64 0.52
N LYS A 109 -13.54 -18.85 0.39
CA LYS A 109 -12.41 -19.31 1.22
C LYS A 109 -11.15 -18.49 0.92
N PRO A 110 -10.41 -18.02 1.94
CA PRO A 110 -9.22 -17.20 1.73
C PRO A 110 -8.17 -17.77 0.77
N GLY A 111 -7.99 -19.10 0.76
CA GLY A 111 -7.03 -19.76 -0.12
C GLY A 111 -7.43 -19.82 -1.60
N GLU A 112 -8.70 -19.59 -1.93
CA GLU A 112 -9.22 -19.61 -3.30
C GLU A 112 -9.25 -18.21 -3.94
N ILE A 113 -9.17 -17.16 -3.10
CA ILE A 113 -9.25 -15.75 -3.55
C ILE A 113 -8.13 -15.42 -4.54
N GLY A 114 -6.91 -15.84 -4.23
CA GLY A 114 -5.76 -15.53 -5.09
C GLY A 114 -5.85 -16.15 -6.48
N SER A 115 -6.32 -17.40 -6.57
CA SER A 115 -6.58 -18.04 -7.86
C SER A 115 -7.73 -17.36 -8.59
N TRP A 116 -8.82 -17.03 -7.89
CA TRP A 116 -9.99 -16.38 -8.48
C TRP A 116 -9.64 -15.01 -9.08
N LEU A 117 -8.83 -14.21 -8.38
CA LEU A 117 -8.35 -12.92 -8.89
C LEU A 117 -7.50 -13.03 -10.17
N LEU A 118 -6.94 -14.20 -10.46
CA LEU A 118 -6.12 -14.46 -11.65
C LEU A 118 -6.83 -15.35 -12.68
N SER A 119 -8.10 -15.70 -12.44
CA SER A 119 -8.93 -16.44 -13.38
C SER A 119 -9.68 -15.47 -14.27
N GLU A 120 -9.83 -15.82 -15.55
CA GLU A 120 -10.65 -15.08 -16.49
C GLU A 120 -12.13 -15.23 -16.12
N THR A 121 -12.87 -14.14 -16.22
CA THR A 121 -14.32 -14.12 -15.98
C THR A 121 -15.02 -13.46 -17.17
N GLU A 122 -16.09 -14.09 -17.66
CA GLU A 122 -16.90 -13.56 -18.77
C GLU A 122 -17.46 -12.16 -18.45
N GLU A 123 -17.85 -11.93 -17.20
CA GLU A 123 -18.32 -10.64 -16.67
C GLU A 123 -17.34 -9.48 -16.91
N PHE A 124 -16.05 -9.79 -17.00
CA PHE A 124 -14.99 -8.81 -17.23
C PHE A 124 -14.43 -8.84 -18.65
N GLU A 125 -15.23 -9.34 -19.61
CA GLU A 125 -14.89 -9.43 -21.03
C GLU A 125 -13.65 -10.34 -21.24
N GLY A 126 -13.61 -11.47 -20.53
CA GLY A 126 -12.48 -12.42 -20.57
C GLY A 126 -11.22 -11.96 -19.84
N ARG A 127 -11.28 -10.85 -19.09
CA ARG A 127 -10.17 -10.37 -18.26
C ARG A 127 -10.21 -10.95 -16.86
N THR A 128 -9.07 -10.94 -16.19
CA THR A 128 -8.99 -11.33 -14.78
C THR A 128 -9.35 -10.14 -13.87
N PRO A 129 -9.93 -10.37 -12.68
CA PRO A 129 -10.08 -9.30 -11.68
C PRO A 129 -8.75 -8.58 -11.36
N GLY A 130 -7.63 -9.31 -11.39
CA GLY A 130 -6.28 -8.77 -11.24
C GLY A 130 -5.90 -7.78 -12.34
N ASP A 131 -6.37 -7.98 -13.58
CA ASP A 131 -6.17 -7.03 -14.67
C ASP A 131 -6.90 -5.72 -14.44
N LEU A 132 -8.13 -5.80 -13.95
CA LEU A 132 -8.91 -4.60 -13.61
C LEU A 132 -8.19 -3.77 -12.56
N ILE A 133 -7.66 -4.41 -11.50
CA ILE A 133 -6.86 -3.73 -10.48
C ILE A 133 -5.58 -3.14 -11.11
N SER A 134 -4.91 -3.88 -11.99
CA SER A 134 -3.69 -3.42 -12.65
C SER A 134 -3.92 -2.16 -13.49
N LYS A 135 -5.05 -2.10 -14.20
CA LYS A 135 -5.48 -0.97 -15.05
C LYS A 135 -6.16 0.17 -14.30
N GLY A 136 -6.45 0.01 -13.00
CA GLY A 136 -7.19 1.02 -12.22
C GLY A 136 -8.69 1.00 -12.48
N GLU A 137 -9.21 -0.09 -13.05
CA GLU A 137 -10.63 -0.35 -13.27
C GLU A 137 -11.27 -1.07 -12.06
N THR A 138 -10.65 -0.99 -10.88
CA THR A 138 -11.12 -1.64 -9.63
C THR A 138 -12.58 -1.32 -9.29
N GLY A 139 -13.10 -0.17 -9.73
CA GLY A 139 -14.50 0.21 -9.59
C GLY A 139 -15.49 -0.79 -10.21
N ARG A 140 -15.15 -1.40 -11.37
CA ARG A 140 -15.99 -2.44 -12.00
C ARG A 140 -16.05 -3.70 -11.13
N LEU A 141 -14.92 -4.07 -10.53
CA LEU A 141 -14.86 -5.18 -9.59
C LEU A 141 -15.71 -4.91 -8.33
N TRP A 142 -15.67 -3.69 -7.80
CA TRP A 142 -16.51 -3.31 -6.66
C TRP A 142 -18.00 -3.35 -6.96
N ALA A 143 -18.40 -2.89 -8.15
CA ALA A 143 -19.79 -3.00 -8.59
C ALA A 143 -20.25 -4.46 -8.62
N SER A 144 -19.48 -5.33 -9.26
CA SER A 144 -19.73 -6.79 -9.30
C SER A 144 -19.87 -7.40 -7.90
N LEU A 145 -18.94 -7.10 -6.98
CA LEU A 145 -18.99 -7.59 -5.60
C LEU A 145 -20.22 -7.06 -4.83
N PHE A 146 -20.63 -5.81 -5.08
CA PHE A 146 -21.84 -5.24 -4.50
C PHE A 146 -23.09 -5.97 -4.99
N TYR A 147 -23.19 -6.28 -6.28
CA TYR A 147 -24.29 -7.06 -6.83
C TYR A 147 -24.34 -8.47 -6.25
N LEU A 148 -23.19 -9.16 -6.20
CA LEU A 148 -23.07 -10.49 -5.61
C LEU A 148 -23.53 -10.53 -4.15
N ARG A 149 -23.25 -9.46 -3.39
CA ARG A 149 -23.67 -9.33 -1.98
C ARG A 149 -25.14 -8.95 -1.80
N SER A 150 -25.66 -8.07 -2.66
CA SER A 150 -27.01 -7.53 -2.55
C SER A 150 -28.09 -8.43 -3.15
N GLY A 151 -27.71 -9.36 -4.04
CA GLY A 151 -28.64 -10.28 -4.69
C GLY A 151 -29.59 -9.60 -5.68
N MET A 152 -29.33 -8.35 -6.06
CA MET A 152 -30.07 -7.65 -7.11
C MET A 152 -29.48 -8.01 -8.49
N PRO A 153 -30.33 -8.40 -9.47
CA PRO A 153 -29.86 -8.65 -10.82
C PRO A 153 -29.49 -7.33 -11.52
N ASP A 154 -28.46 -7.41 -12.38
CA ASP A 154 -28.07 -6.39 -13.35
C ASP A 154 -29.02 -6.39 -14.57
#